data_AF-H2ZJK2-F1
#
_entry.id   AF-H2ZJK2-F1
#
_cell.length_a   1.000
_cell.length_b   1.000
_cell.length_c   1.000
_cell.angle_alpha   90.00
_cell.angle_beta   90.00
_cell.angle_gamma   90.00
#
_symmetry.space_group_name_H-M   'P 1'
#
loop_
_entity.id
_entity.type
_entity.pdbx_description
1 polymer ?
#
loop_
_entity_poly.entity_id
_entity_poly.type
_entity_poly.pdbx_seq_one_letter_code
_entity_poly.pdbx_strand_id
1 'polypeptide(L)'
;MQDENRKFAVFSQESIRNYAETLGITDLTSTIKQSLAEDVSYRVRELVSNCTQFLRHTRRTKLTANVLNRAIYWNHSPAIIGSESGSNFKQLSDVNLAFDSNINLKEAFEEDTKLKQAPRASISTIDITCDMERIDLSTENEVESDQGTMENSAATKYQPIHQVLH
;
A
#
# COMPACT_ATOMS: atom_id res chain seq x y z
N MET A 1 0.22 23.02 20.51
CA MET A 1 0.57 22.56 19.15
C MET A 1 2.08 22.41 19.13
N GLN A 2 2.58 21.22 19.44
CA GLN A 2 4.02 20.93 19.38
C GLN A 2 4.30 20.46 17.95
N ASP A 3 4.69 21.38 17.07
CA ASP A 3 5.37 21.00 15.82
C ASP A 3 6.81 20.62 16.17
N GLU A 4 6.94 19.43 16.77
CA GLU A 4 8.23 18.77 16.90
C GLU A 4 8.77 18.57 15.48
N ASN A 5 9.90 19.22 15.22
CA ASN A 5 10.72 19.15 14.02
C ASN A 5 10.81 17.71 13.49
N ARG A 6 9.84 17.28 12.66
CA ARG A 6 9.86 15.97 12.02
C ARG A 6 10.95 15.99 10.97
N LYS A 7 12.18 15.81 11.42
CA LYS A 7 13.31 15.55 10.53
C LYS A 7 12.98 14.28 9.78
N PHE A 8 12.59 14.44 8.52
CA PHE A 8 12.39 13.32 7.62
C PHE A 8 13.71 12.55 7.50
N ALA A 9 13.62 11.23 7.34
CA ALA A 9 14.80 10.45 7.02
C ALA A 9 15.41 10.99 5.71
N VAL A 10 16.71 11.27 5.75
CA VAL A 10 17.49 11.73 4.58
C VAL A 10 18.39 10.57 4.16
N PHE A 11 18.48 10.36 2.85
CA PHE A 11 19.37 9.38 2.24
C PHE A 11 20.84 9.67 2.59
N SER A 12 21.65 8.64 2.81
CA SER A 12 23.04 8.84 3.23
C SER A 12 23.89 9.43 2.10
N GLN A 13 24.66 10.48 2.42
CA GLN A 13 25.66 11.05 1.50
C GLN A 13 26.79 10.05 1.19
N GLU A 14 27.06 9.12 2.11
CA GLU A 14 28.04 8.04 1.90
C GLU A 14 27.52 7.04 0.87
N SER A 15 26.24 6.69 0.90
CA SER A 15 25.65 5.82 -0.13
C SER A 15 25.72 6.43 -1.52
N ILE A 16 25.60 7.76 -1.64
CA ILE A 16 25.78 8.47 -2.91
C ILE A 16 27.23 8.40 -3.38
N ARG A 17 28.19 8.60 -2.47
CA ARG A 17 29.61 8.45 -2.77
C ARG A 17 29.90 7.03 -3.27
N ASN A 18 29.45 6.01 -2.54
CA ASN A 18 29.70 4.61 -2.92
C ASN A 18 29.10 4.31 -4.30
N TYR A 19 27.90 4.83 -4.59
CA TYR A 19 27.30 4.70 -5.93
C TYR A 19 28.13 5.42 -7.02
N ALA A 20 28.61 6.64 -6.76
CA ALA A 20 29.48 7.36 -7.69
C ALA A 20 30.80 6.62 -7.96
N GLU A 21 31.39 6.01 -6.93
CA GLU A 21 32.60 5.19 -7.05
C GLU A 21 32.37 3.95 -7.93
N THR A 22 31.17 3.34 -7.91
CA THR A 22 30.83 2.25 -8.86
C THR A 22 30.83 2.69 -10.33
N LEU A 23 30.66 3.99 -10.57
CA LEU A 23 30.70 4.61 -11.90
C LEU A 23 32.11 5.16 -12.25
N GLY A 24 33.10 4.97 -11.37
CA GLY A 24 34.45 5.50 -11.54
C GLY A 24 34.61 6.98 -11.18
N ILE A 25 33.63 7.60 -10.50
CA ILE A 25 33.68 9.00 -10.06
C ILE A 25 34.11 9.03 -8.59
N THR A 26 35.35 9.44 -8.31
CA THR A 26 35.94 9.40 -6.96
C THR A 26 35.74 10.68 -6.15
N ASP A 27 35.74 11.84 -6.81
CA ASP A 27 35.81 13.14 -6.14
C ASP A 27 34.51 13.95 -6.28
N LEU A 28 33.46 13.53 -5.58
CA LEU A 28 32.20 14.26 -5.49
C LEU A 28 32.22 15.33 -4.37
N THR A 29 31.95 16.58 -4.72
CA THR A 29 31.86 17.70 -3.76
C THR A 29 30.76 17.47 -2.72
N SER A 30 30.96 17.93 -1.48
CA SER A 30 29.98 17.82 -0.38
C SER A 30 28.61 18.40 -0.74
N THR A 31 28.58 19.55 -1.41
CA THR A 31 27.33 20.20 -1.85
C THR A 31 26.52 19.32 -2.80
N ILE A 32 27.17 18.65 -3.75
CA ILE A 32 26.51 17.76 -4.72
C ILE A 32 25.97 16.53 -4.01
N LYS A 33 26.75 15.93 -3.11
CA LYS A 33 26.31 14.79 -2.29
C LYS A 33 25.08 15.13 -1.47
N GLN A 34 25.06 16.31 -0.86
CA GLN A 34 23.90 16.77 -0.08
C GLN A 34 22.67 17.00 -0.97
N SER A 35 22.81 17.76 -2.06
CA SER A 35 21.70 18.03 -2.98
C SER A 35 21.09 16.75 -3.53
N LEU A 36 21.92 15.80 -3.95
CA LEU A 36 21.45 14.53 -4.48
C LEU A 36 20.80 13.65 -3.40
N ALA A 37 21.27 13.72 -2.15
CA ALA A 37 20.64 13.03 -1.02
C ALA A 37 19.22 13.55 -0.77
N GLU A 38 19.05 14.87 -0.83
CA GLU A 38 17.75 15.52 -0.67
C GLU A 38 16.80 15.14 -1.81
N ASP A 39 17.27 15.17 -3.06
CA ASP A 39 16.50 14.79 -4.26
C ASP A 39 16.06 13.32 -4.22
N VAL A 40 16.96 12.40 -3.92
CA VAL A 40 16.64 10.97 -3.80
C VAL A 40 15.61 10.76 -2.68
N SER A 41 15.81 11.41 -1.54
CA SER A 41 14.86 11.32 -0.41
C SER A 41 13.48 11.83 -0.80
N TYR A 42 13.42 12.92 -1.57
CA TYR A 42 12.17 13.47 -2.09
C TYR A 42 11.46 12.45 -3.00
N ARG A 43 12.16 11.90 -4.00
CA ARG A 43 11.58 10.95 -4.95
C ARG A 43 11.08 9.67 -4.27
N VAL A 44 11.81 9.15 -3.28
CA VAL A 44 11.37 7.98 -2.51
C VAL A 44 10.09 8.28 -1.73
N ARG A 45 10.01 9.46 -1.09
CA ARG A 45 8.80 9.88 -0.36
C ARG A 45 7.60 10.06 -1.29
N GLU A 46 7.80 10.67 -2.45
CA GLU A 46 6.77 10.82 -3.48
C GLU A 46 6.27 9.46 -3.96
N LEU A 47 7.17 8.52 -4.27
CA LEU A 47 6.82 7.16 -4.67
C LEU A 47 6.03 6.42 -3.58
N VAL A 48 6.47 6.51 -2.31
CA VAL A 48 5.76 5.90 -1.18
C VAL A 48 4.38 6.52 -1.00
N SER A 49 4.26 7.84 -1.13
CA SER A 49 2.97 8.54 -1.09
C SER A 49 2.01 8.00 -2.16
N ASN A 50 2.47 7.85 -3.39
CA ASN A 50 1.68 7.26 -4.49
C ASN A 50 1.29 5.80 -4.16
N CYS A 51 2.19 5.01 -3.57
CA CYS A 51 1.87 3.67 -3.10
C CYS A 51 0.73 3.65 -2.07
N THR A 52 0.71 4.60 -1.13
CA THR A 52 -0.37 4.66 -0.12
C THR A 52 -1.74 4.90 -0.74
N GLN A 53 -1.81 5.65 -1.84
CA GLN A 53 -3.06 5.86 -2.58
C GLN A 53 -3.55 4.54 -3.20
N PHE A 54 -2.67 3.79 -3.86
CA PHE A 54 -3.01 2.47 -4.41
C PHE A 54 -3.42 1.46 -3.33
N LEU A 55 -2.82 1.52 -2.14
CA LEU A 55 -3.21 0.68 -1.01
C LEU A 55 -4.65 0.97 -0.55
N ARG A 56 -5.02 2.25 -0.44
CA ARG A 56 -6.39 2.66 -0.10
C ARG A 56 -7.41 2.14 -1.11
N HIS A 57 -7.11 2.21 -2.41
CA HIS A 57 -7.99 1.72 -3.46
C HIS A 57 -8.09 0.18 -3.52
N THR A 58 -7.05 -0.53 -3.10
CA THR A 58 -7.03 -2.01 -3.12
C THR A 58 -7.52 -2.65 -1.82
N ARG A 59 -7.94 -1.85 -0.83
CA ARG A 59 -8.32 -2.29 0.53
C ARG A 59 -7.23 -3.14 1.20
N ARG A 60 -5.96 -2.93 0.84
CA ARG A 60 -4.80 -3.63 1.42
C ARG A 60 -4.05 -2.71 2.36
N THR A 61 -3.58 -3.25 3.48
CA THR A 61 -2.73 -2.54 4.44
C THR A 61 -1.25 -2.80 4.23
N LYS A 62 -0.88 -3.95 3.65
CA LYS A 62 0.51 -4.34 3.37
C LYS A 62 0.96 -3.84 2.00
N LEU A 63 2.10 -3.15 1.96
CA LEU A 63 2.77 -2.78 0.72
C LEU A 63 3.38 -4.02 0.07
N THR A 64 2.91 -4.37 -1.13
CA THR A 64 3.42 -5.50 -1.93
C THR A 64 4.21 -4.99 -3.12
N ALA A 65 5.16 -5.77 -3.63
CA ALA A 65 5.91 -5.47 -4.86
C ALA A 65 5.00 -5.09 -6.04
N ASN A 66 3.83 -5.73 -6.18
CA ASN A 66 2.85 -5.40 -7.21
C ASN A 66 2.33 -3.95 -7.11
N VAL A 67 2.12 -3.45 -5.88
CA VAL A 67 1.67 -2.06 -5.66
C VAL A 67 2.80 -1.08 -5.94
N LEU A 68 4.02 -1.42 -5.53
CA LEU A 68 5.22 -0.62 -5.82
C LEU A 68 5.47 -0.52 -7.33
N ASN A 69 5.44 -1.63 -8.05
CA ASN A 69 5.63 -1.66 -9.50
C ASN A 69 4.55 -0.86 -10.24
N ARG A 70 3.31 -0.89 -9.76
CA ARG A 70 2.27 0.01 -10.27
C ARG A 70 2.71 1.46 -10.07
N ALA A 71 3.10 1.87 -8.87
CA ALA A 71 3.51 3.25 -8.59
C ALA A 71 4.74 3.71 -9.39
N ILE A 72 5.71 2.83 -9.63
CA ILE A 72 6.89 3.11 -10.46
C ILE A 72 6.49 3.40 -11.91
N TYR A 73 5.55 2.62 -12.45
CA TYR A 73 5.01 2.83 -13.80
C TYR A 73 4.37 4.22 -13.96
N TRP A 74 3.58 4.68 -12.97
CA TRP A 74 2.99 6.03 -12.99
C TRP A 74 4.03 7.15 -12.89
N ASN A 75 5.22 6.86 -12.33
CA ASN A 75 6.34 7.78 -12.26
C ASN A 75 7.27 7.73 -13.49
N HIS A 76 6.81 7.15 -14.61
CA HIS A 76 7.57 7.02 -15.87
C HIS A 76 8.94 6.34 -15.72
N SER A 77 9.09 5.49 -14.71
CA SER A 77 10.31 4.76 -14.43
C SER A 77 10.15 3.28 -14.83
N PRO A 78 11.23 2.60 -15.25
CA PRO A 78 11.16 1.19 -15.61
C PRO A 78 10.78 0.33 -14.41
N ALA A 79 9.98 -0.71 -14.65
CA ALA A 79 9.52 -1.62 -13.61
C ALA A 79 10.68 -2.42 -12.99
N ILE A 80 10.59 -2.71 -11.69
CA ILE A 80 11.57 -3.52 -10.97
C ILE A 80 11.09 -4.97 -10.96
N ILE A 81 11.87 -5.86 -11.56
CA ILE A 81 11.59 -7.30 -11.69
C ILE A 81 12.53 -8.07 -10.77
N GLY A 82 12.12 -9.28 -10.34
CA GLY A 82 12.94 -10.14 -9.48
C GLY A 82 12.77 -9.87 -7.98
N SER A 83 11.72 -9.15 -7.58
CA SER A 83 11.36 -9.03 -6.17
C SER A 83 10.58 -10.27 -5.74
N GLU A 84 11.28 -11.23 -5.16
CA GLU A 84 10.68 -12.37 -4.47
C GLU A 84 10.46 -12.07 -2.98
N SER A 85 9.38 -12.61 -2.42
CA SER A 85 9.08 -12.47 -1.01
C SER A 85 10.04 -13.36 -0.21
N GLY A 86 11.13 -12.78 0.30
CA GLY A 86 12.05 -13.50 1.20
C GLY A 86 13.54 -13.33 0.95
N SER A 87 13.98 -12.27 0.25
CA SER A 87 15.40 -12.00 0.03
C SER A 87 16.17 -11.98 1.38
N ASN A 88 17.09 -12.92 1.54
CA ASN A 88 17.93 -13.00 2.74
C ASN A 88 19.13 -12.07 2.55
N PHE A 89 19.25 -11.06 3.40
CA PHE A 89 20.45 -10.22 3.44
C PHE A 89 21.42 -10.78 4.47
N LYS A 90 22.68 -10.98 4.05
CA LYS A 90 23.76 -11.37 4.93
C LYS A 90 24.67 -10.16 5.14
N GLN A 91 24.83 -9.76 6.40
CA GLN A 91 25.80 -8.76 6.78
C GLN A 91 27.20 -9.38 6.72
N LEU A 92 28.08 -8.79 5.92
CA LEU A 92 29.50 -9.10 5.88
C LEU A 92 30.24 -7.80 6.19
N SER A 93 30.89 -7.74 7.36
CA SER A 93 31.46 -6.50 7.94
C SER A 93 30.44 -5.36 8.01
N ASP A 94 30.67 -4.33 7.22
CA ASP A 94 29.94 -3.08 7.04
C ASP A 94 29.03 -3.10 5.80
N VAL A 95 29.05 -4.19 5.02
CA VAL A 95 28.29 -4.33 3.77
C VAL A 95 27.19 -5.38 3.93
N ASN A 96 25.97 -5.03 3.53
CA ASN A 96 24.86 -5.96 3.44
C ASN A 96 24.75 -6.51 2.03
N LEU A 97 24.94 -7.82 1.87
CA LEU A 97 24.87 -8.50 0.59
C LEU A 97 23.58 -9.30 0.50
N ALA A 98 22.88 -9.20 -0.64
CA ALA A 98 21.81 -10.12 -0.95
C ALA A 98 22.41 -11.51 -1.17
N PHE A 99 21.96 -12.49 -0.40
CA PHE A 99 22.40 -13.87 -0.59
C PHE A 99 21.62 -14.48 -1.75
N ASP A 100 22.35 -14.86 -2.79
CA ASP A 100 21.82 -15.58 -3.94
C ASP A 100 22.42 -16.99 -3.93
N SER A 101 21.60 -17.97 -3.55
CA SER A 101 22.01 -19.38 -3.61
C SER A 101 21.90 -19.89 -5.02
N ASN A 102 22.95 -20.57 -5.50
CA ASN A 102 22.86 -21.30 -6.75
C ASN A 102 21.81 -22.42 -6.62
N ILE A 103 20.81 -22.39 -7.49
CA ILE A 103 19.74 -23.37 -7.56
C ILE A 103 19.98 -24.28 -8.77
N ASN A 104 19.82 -25.58 -8.60
CA ASN A 104 19.80 -26.52 -9.71
C ASN A 104 18.44 -26.45 -10.42
N LEU A 105 18.42 -25.89 -11.63
CA LEU A 105 17.19 -25.66 -12.39
C LEU A 105 16.41 -26.95 -12.69
N LYS A 106 17.09 -28.11 -12.79
CA LYS A 106 16.41 -29.40 -13.02
C LYS A 106 15.58 -29.81 -11.80
N GLU A 107 16.16 -29.66 -10.62
CA GLU A 107 15.52 -30.01 -9.35
C GLU A 107 14.37 -29.05 -9.03
N ALA A 108 14.58 -27.74 -9.22
CA ALA A 108 13.54 -26.74 -9.02
C ALA A 108 12.32 -26.97 -9.93
N PHE A 109 12.54 -27.33 -11.19
CA PHE A 109 11.46 -27.65 -12.11
C PHE A 109 10.61 -28.84 -11.64
N GLU A 110 11.25 -29.88 -11.09
CA GLU A 110 10.53 -31.05 -10.56
C GLU A 110 9.71 -30.71 -9.31
N GLU A 111 10.17 -29.77 -8.48
CA GLU A 111 9.44 -29.31 -7.29
C GLU A 111 8.18 -28.51 -7.65
N ASP A 112 8.27 -27.59 -8.62
CA ASP A 112 7.17 -26.73 -9.06
C ASP A 112 5.99 -27.51 -9.65
N THR A 113 6.18 -28.74 -10.14
CA THR A 113 5.07 -29.56 -10.65
C THR A 113 4.13 -30.07 -9.55
N LYS A 114 4.53 -29.98 -8.28
CA LYS A 114 3.75 -30.44 -7.11
C LYS A 114 2.83 -29.34 -6.55
N LEU A 115 2.25 -28.51 -7.42
CA LEU A 115 1.33 -27.44 -7.00
C LEU A 115 0.12 -28.02 -6.24
N LYS A 116 0.04 -27.72 -4.94
CA LYS A 116 -1.19 -27.86 -4.17
C LYS A 116 -2.13 -26.75 -4.64
N GLN A 117 -3.20 -27.10 -5.35
CA GLN A 117 -4.24 -26.14 -5.70
C GLN A 117 -4.74 -25.47 -4.41
N ALA A 118 -4.64 -24.14 -4.35
CA ALA A 118 -5.24 -23.39 -3.27
C ALA A 118 -6.74 -23.67 -3.27
N PRO A 119 -7.36 -23.92 -2.10
CA PRO A 119 -8.79 -24.12 -2.03
C PRO A 119 -9.49 -22.89 -2.61
N ARG A 120 -10.56 -23.11 -3.38
CA ARG A 120 -11.36 -22.01 -3.92
C ARG A 120 -11.89 -21.16 -2.78
N ALA A 121 -11.82 -19.84 -2.94
CA ALA A 121 -12.39 -18.92 -1.97
C ALA A 121 -13.89 -19.23 -1.80
N SER A 122 -14.27 -19.59 -0.57
CA SER A 122 -15.68 -19.76 -0.18
C SER A 122 -16.04 -18.62 0.77
N ILE A 123 -17.27 -18.12 0.64
CA ILE A 123 -17.80 -17.10 1.53
C ILE A 123 -18.50 -17.85 2.66
N SER A 124 -18.02 -17.63 3.89
CA SER A 124 -18.77 -18.00 5.09
C SER A 124 -19.47 -16.75 5.64
N THR A 125 -20.74 -16.90 6.01
CA THR A 125 -21.52 -15.85 6.65
C THR A 125 -21.83 -16.28 8.08
N ILE A 126 -21.63 -15.37 9.03
CA ILE A 126 -22.00 -15.50 10.43
C ILE A 126 -22.71 -14.20 10.79
N ASP A 127 -23.83 -14.28 11.50
CA ASP A 127 -24.55 -13.10 11.97
C ASP A 127 -23.78 -12.45 13.14
N ILE A 128 -23.43 -11.17 13.00
CA ILE A 128 -22.68 -10.39 14.02
C ILE A 128 -23.59 -9.35 14.69
N THR A 129 -24.90 -9.48 14.56
CA THR A 129 -25.85 -8.59 15.26
C THR A 129 -26.01 -9.05 16.70
N CYS A 130 -25.52 -8.24 17.65
CA CYS A 130 -26.04 -8.25 19.02
C CYS A 130 -27.20 -7.26 19.07
N ASP A 131 -28.32 -7.65 19.70
CA ASP A 131 -29.46 -6.78 19.93
C ASP A 131 -28.98 -5.51 20.65
N MET A 132 -28.99 -4.39 19.93
CA MET A 132 -28.81 -3.09 20.52
C MET A 132 -30.15 -2.75 21.18
N GLU A 133 -30.35 -3.20 22.42
CA GLU A 133 -31.47 -2.76 23.24
C GLU A 133 -31.50 -1.23 23.17
N ARG A 134 -32.57 -0.70 22.57
CA ARG A 134 -32.84 0.72 22.52
C ARG A 134 -32.84 1.22 23.96
N ILE A 135 -31.86 2.06 24.31
CA ILE A 135 -31.99 2.91 25.48
C ILE A 135 -33.11 3.90 25.14
N ASP A 136 -34.31 3.61 25.61
CA ASP A 136 -35.44 4.53 25.53
C ASP A 136 -35.12 5.75 26.41
N LEU A 137 -34.51 6.77 25.79
CA LEU A 137 -34.50 8.13 26.31
C LEU A 137 -35.92 8.69 26.19
N SER A 138 -36.80 8.27 27.09
CA SER A 138 -38.08 8.92 27.33
C SER A 138 -37.86 10.19 28.16
N THR A 139 -37.42 11.25 27.50
CA THR A 139 -37.56 12.62 28.01
C THR A 139 -37.96 13.55 26.88
N GLU A 140 -39.26 13.61 26.58
CA GLU A 140 -39.86 14.79 25.96
C GLU A 140 -41.15 15.12 26.72
N ASN A 141 -41.00 16.06 27.67
CA ASN A 141 -42.04 17.06 27.88
C ASN A 141 -42.15 17.86 26.59
N GLU A 142 -43.34 17.94 26.00
CA GLU A 142 -44.07 19.21 25.80
C GLU A 142 -45.25 19.02 24.84
N VAL A 143 -46.45 19.24 25.40
CA VAL A 143 -47.52 20.12 24.90
C VAL A 143 -48.17 19.81 23.54
N GLU A 144 -49.46 19.46 23.63
CA GLU A 144 -50.48 19.52 22.58
C GLU A 144 -50.52 20.87 21.84
N SER A 145 -50.65 20.85 20.51
CA SER A 145 -51.83 21.43 19.82
C SER A 145 -51.75 21.35 18.29
N ASP A 146 -52.86 20.89 17.72
CA ASP A 146 -53.49 21.25 16.44
C ASP A 146 -52.95 20.86 15.05
N GLN A 147 -53.70 19.91 14.47
CA GLN A 147 -54.36 19.87 13.16
C GLN A 147 -53.64 20.38 11.90
N GLY A 148 -53.49 19.47 10.94
CA GLY A 148 -53.24 19.80 9.53
C GLY A 148 -53.15 18.57 8.64
N THR A 149 -54.30 18.10 8.16
CA THR A 149 -54.40 17.18 7.01
C THR A 149 -53.65 17.78 5.82
N MET A 150 -52.90 16.96 5.07
CA MET A 150 -52.89 16.93 3.61
C MET A 150 -51.96 15.81 3.13
N GLU A 151 -52.51 14.98 2.25
CA GLU A 151 -51.86 13.94 1.48
C GLU A 151 -50.63 14.49 0.73
N ASN A 152 -49.59 13.67 0.55
CA ASN A 152 -48.97 13.53 -0.76
C ASN A 152 -48.09 12.28 -0.89
N SER A 153 -48.44 11.52 -1.91
CA SER A 153 -47.78 10.35 -2.46
C SER A 153 -46.47 10.71 -3.17
N ALA A 154 -45.37 10.04 -2.81
CA ALA A 154 -44.22 9.88 -3.70
C ALA A 154 -43.40 8.64 -3.31
N ALA A 155 -43.83 7.47 -3.78
CA ALA A 155 -43.04 6.25 -3.76
C ALA A 155 -41.94 6.32 -4.82
N THR A 156 -40.70 6.64 -4.42
CA THR A 156 -39.55 6.55 -5.33
C THR A 156 -39.08 5.09 -5.42
N LYS A 157 -39.51 4.45 -6.50
CA LYS A 157 -39.19 3.08 -6.90
C LYS A 157 -37.71 2.96 -7.28
N TYR A 158 -36.91 2.27 -6.45
CA TYR A 158 -35.57 1.80 -6.81
C TYR A 158 -35.68 0.73 -7.92
N GLN A 159 -34.96 0.91 -9.03
CA GLN A 159 -34.79 -0.09 -10.10
C GLN A 159 -33.32 -0.51 -10.14
N PRO A 160 -32.99 -1.82 -10.12
CA PRO A 160 -31.62 -2.29 -10.23
C PRO A 160 -31.14 -2.25 -11.69
N ILE A 161 -29.89 -1.81 -11.87
CA ILE A 161 -29.23 -1.72 -13.18
C ILE A 161 -28.85 -3.13 -13.64
N HIS A 162 -29.46 -3.60 -14.72
CA HIS A 162 -29.07 -4.83 -15.41
C HIS A 162 -27.71 -4.67 -16.12
N GLN A 163 -26.84 -5.65 -15.93
CA GLN A 163 -25.68 -5.95 -16.78
C GLN A 163 -26.11 -6.09 -18.25
N VAL A 164 -25.38 -5.41 -19.14
CA VAL A 164 -25.29 -5.80 -20.55
C VAL A 164 -23.81 -6.04 -20.84
N LEU A 165 -23.49 -7.32 -21.01
CA LEU A 165 -22.24 -7.80 -21.61
C LEU A 165 -22.46 -7.79 -23.12
N HIS A 166 -21.57 -7.17 -23.87
CA HIS A 166 -21.31 -7.46 -25.28
C HIS A 166 -19.82 -7.31 -25.55
#